data_AF-A0A0V1H2M5-F1
#
_entry.id   AF-A0A0V1H2M5-F1
#
_cell.length_a   1.000
_cell.length_b   1.000
_cell.length_c   1.000
_cell.angle_alpha   90.00
_cell.angle_beta   90.00
_cell.angle_gamma   90.00
#
_symmetry.space_group_name_H-M   'P 1'
#
loop_
_entity.id
_entity.type
_entity.pdbx_description
1 polymer ?
#
loop_
_entity_poly.entity_id
_entity_poly.type
_entity_poly.pdbx_seq_one_letter_code
_entity_poly.pdbx_strand_id
1 'polypeptide(L)'
;MLSAVQRNIVAVQNQITAAWNCTDPAVRFGSIPRLVAVSKRKPVVDICAAYAAGQRHFGENYVQELIDKANDEQLLVACPDIRWHFIGHLQLNKVRKLIENVPNLHVVETVDSEKLAETLNRVARGRVDQTLLGKINVMLQVNTSGEIQKHGCEPEKAAQLARMVVQDCPFLQLIGLMTIGTASSCAEVTRGEFSKLFQIRNQICANLDWEVHQLELSMGMSNDFQEAICCGSSSVRVGSAIFEIFRSKIIEMEYNSIPYSKLCKDAENSEQNLEQSNTVESKQRINMKMNCVDSFQGSAYIEINTTKILCTVIGPREAYKSSEDSMGMLLATCGKLTVSVRFAPFAKTGRLQRRRKEVILSEEQTLATLIQQAFESVVLVERYPKAEIVLIISILQDSGNVLCASLNCCTMALVSAGIEIYDLLTSASETLEDKGDNGTLTIGYMAKLHQHALTELTGYASAETIRKMMTRLEIRCTEWRKWMEKKIRAQMQQ
;
A
#
# COMPACT_ATOMS: atom_id res chain seq x y z
N MET A 1 1.69 19.52 5.93
CA MET A 1 1.86 18.79 4.66
C MET A 1 0.66 17.88 4.48
N LEU A 2 0.11 17.76 3.25
CA LEU A 2 -0.96 16.80 2.95
C LEU A 2 -0.47 15.37 3.21
N SER A 3 -1.31 14.52 3.80
CA SER A 3 -0.99 13.09 3.97
C SER A 3 -0.84 12.38 2.61
N ALA A 4 -0.25 11.18 2.60
CA ALA A 4 -0.11 10.39 1.37
C ALA A 4 -1.47 10.13 0.69
N VAL A 5 -2.48 9.73 1.49
CA VAL A 5 -3.85 9.51 1.01
C VAL A 5 -4.44 10.80 0.40
N GLN A 6 -4.26 11.95 1.05
CA GLN A 6 -4.76 13.22 0.53
C GLN A 6 -4.14 13.58 -0.83
N ARG A 7 -2.83 13.40 -0.99
CA ARG A 7 -2.14 13.63 -2.27
C ARG A 7 -2.64 12.66 -3.35
N ASN A 8 -2.87 11.40 -3.00
CA ASN A 8 -3.34 10.39 -3.94
C ASN A 8 -4.78 10.68 -4.41
N ILE A 9 -5.67 11.12 -3.51
CA ILE A 9 -7.03 11.55 -3.89
C ILE A 9 -6.97 12.66 -4.94
N VAL A 10 -6.19 13.71 -4.69
CA VAL A 10 -6.04 14.83 -5.63
C VAL A 10 -5.46 14.35 -6.97
N ALA A 11 -4.46 13.47 -6.95
CA ALA A 11 -3.88 12.92 -8.16
C ALA A 11 -4.90 12.12 -8.99
N VAL A 12 -5.69 11.25 -8.35
CA VAL A 12 -6.73 10.45 -9.01
C VAL A 12 -7.84 11.36 -9.57
N GLN A 13 -8.28 12.36 -8.81
CA GLN A 13 -9.29 13.33 -9.28
C GLN A 13 -8.81 14.11 -10.52
N ASN A 14 -7.54 14.49 -10.56
CA ASN A 14 -6.93 15.13 -11.73
C ASN A 14 -6.91 14.18 -12.94
N GLN A 15 -6.56 12.91 -12.73
CA GLN A 15 -6.58 11.90 -13.81
C GLN A 15 -8.00 11.65 -14.33
N ILE A 16 -9.00 11.59 -13.45
CA ILE A 16 -10.42 11.47 -13.83
C ILE A 16 -10.85 12.67 -14.68
N THR A 17 -10.51 13.88 -14.24
CA THR A 17 -10.85 15.12 -14.96
C THR A 17 -10.17 15.18 -16.33
N ALA A 18 -8.90 14.79 -16.40
CA ALA A 18 -8.16 14.72 -17.66
C ALA A 18 -8.76 13.69 -18.62
N ALA A 19 -9.05 12.47 -18.15
CA ALA A 19 -9.68 11.42 -18.95
C ALA A 19 -11.05 11.88 -19.46
N TRP A 20 -11.89 12.47 -18.61
CA TRP A 20 -13.21 12.97 -19.00
C TRP A 20 -13.13 14.09 -20.04
N ASN A 21 -12.17 15.00 -19.93
CA ASN A 21 -11.95 16.04 -20.93
C ASN A 21 -11.57 15.48 -22.31
N CYS A 22 -10.86 14.35 -22.34
CA CYS A 22 -10.44 13.66 -23.56
C CYS A 22 -11.51 12.71 -24.13
N THR A 23 -12.57 12.37 -23.38
CA THR A 23 -13.65 11.48 -23.85
C THR A 23 -14.47 12.13 -24.96
N ASP A 24 -14.83 11.37 -25.99
CA ASP A 24 -15.75 11.79 -27.05
C ASP A 24 -17.09 12.31 -26.46
N PRO A 25 -17.53 13.54 -26.80
CA PRO A 25 -18.82 14.08 -26.35
C PRO A 25 -20.02 13.17 -26.61
N ALA A 26 -20.00 12.32 -27.63
CA ALA A 26 -21.09 11.39 -27.94
C ALA A 26 -21.23 10.24 -26.92
N VAL A 27 -20.14 9.92 -26.21
CA VAL A 27 -20.05 8.82 -25.23
C VAL A 27 -20.01 9.36 -23.80
N ARG A 28 -19.58 10.62 -23.64
CA ARG A 28 -19.38 11.30 -22.37
C ARG A 28 -20.68 11.38 -21.55
N PHE A 29 -20.59 11.03 -20.28
CA PHE A 29 -21.64 11.35 -19.31
C PHE A 29 -21.58 12.86 -18.99
N GLY A 30 -22.72 13.55 -19.00
CA GLY A 30 -22.82 15.02 -18.91
C GLY A 30 -22.14 15.70 -17.70
N SER A 31 -21.67 14.95 -16.71
CA SER A 31 -20.87 15.43 -15.57
C SER A 31 -19.55 14.67 -15.44
N ILE A 32 -18.58 15.28 -14.76
CA ILE A 32 -17.32 14.62 -14.39
C ILE A 32 -17.65 13.32 -13.62
N PRO A 33 -17.01 12.18 -13.93
CA PRO A 33 -17.27 10.91 -13.28
C PRO A 33 -17.01 10.98 -11.79
N ARG A 34 -17.92 10.41 -11.00
CA ARG A 34 -17.83 10.35 -9.55
C ARG A 34 -16.69 9.40 -9.14
N LEU A 35 -15.79 9.87 -8.29
CA LEU A 35 -14.82 9.00 -7.64
C LEU A 35 -15.44 8.33 -6.41
N VAL A 36 -15.48 6.99 -6.40
CA VAL A 36 -15.80 6.18 -5.22
C VAL A 36 -14.49 5.62 -4.66
N ALA A 37 -14.08 6.09 -3.49
CA ALA A 37 -12.86 5.63 -2.82
C ALA A 37 -13.12 4.29 -2.12
N VAL A 38 -12.52 3.20 -2.61
CA VAL A 38 -12.73 1.85 -2.08
C VAL A 38 -11.84 1.66 -0.85
N SER A 39 -12.44 1.77 0.33
CA SER A 39 -11.76 1.77 1.64
C SER A 39 -11.79 0.42 2.35
N LYS A 40 -12.14 -0.67 1.66
CA LYS A 40 -12.12 -2.03 2.23
C LYS A 40 -10.77 -2.34 2.88
N ARG A 41 -10.82 -2.87 4.09
CA ARG A 41 -9.70 -3.20 4.98
C ARG A 41 -8.78 -2.01 5.31
N LYS A 42 -9.23 -0.78 5.12
CA LYS A 42 -8.48 0.42 5.50
C LYS A 42 -8.92 0.94 6.88
N PRO A 43 -7.98 1.39 7.71
CA PRO A 43 -8.30 1.93 9.03
C PRO A 43 -9.05 3.26 8.91
N VAL A 44 -9.80 3.61 9.96
CA VAL A 44 -10.59 4.85 10.03
C VAL A 44 -9.75 6.10 9.75
N VAL A 45 -8.48 6.13 10.20
CA VAL A 45 -7.57 7.26 9.96
C VAL A 45 -7.36 7.57 8.47
N ASP A 46 -7.31 6.55 7.61
CA ASP A 46 -7.14 6.74 6.16
C ASP A 46 -8.42 7.28 5.52
N ILE A 47 -9.58 6.86 6.04
CA ILE A 47 -10.90 7.36 5.61
C ILE A 47 -11.03 8.85 5.99
N CYS A 48 -10.68 9.20 7.23
CA CYS A 48 -10.63 10.60 7.69
C CYS A 48 -9.68 11.44 6.83
N ALA A 49 -8.50 10.91 6.48
CA ALA A 49 -7.56 11.60 5.62
C ALA A 49 -8.13 11.83 4.21
N ALA A 50 -8.76 10.82 3.60
CA ALA A 50 -9.44 10.96 2.31
C ALA A 50 -10.60 11.96 2.39
N TYR A 51 -11.39 11.92 3.47
CA TYR A 51 -12.51 12.84 3.69
C TYR A 51 -12.05 14.30 3.78
N ALA A 52 -10.93 14.54 4.48
CA ALA A 52 -10.29 15.85 4.56
C ALA A 52 -9.76 16.37 3.21
N ALA A 53 -9.53 15.49 2.23
CA ALA A 53 -9.24 15.87 0.83
C ALA A 53 -10.51 16.19 0.00
N GLY A 54 -11.69 16.20 0.62
CA GLY A 54 -12.97 16.43 -0.07
C GLY A 54 -13.66 15.16 -0.56
N GLN A 55 -13.09 13.98 -0.31
CA GLN A 55 -13.76 12.72 -0.67
C GLN A 55 -15.03 12.53 0.16
N ARG A 56 -16.13 12.13 -0.49
CA ARG A 56 -17.42 11.87 0.18
C ARG A 56 -17.99 10.50 -0.11
N HIS A 57 -17.69 9.93 -1.28
CA HIS A 57 -18.21 8.64 -1.70
C HIS A 57 -17.20 7.54 -1.39
N PHE A 58 -17.60 6.59 -0.54
CA PHE A 58 -16.73 5.50 -0.10
C PHE A 58 -17.35 4.15 -0.42
N GLY A 59 -16.55 3.22 -0.93
CA GLY A 59 -16.99 1.88 -1.35
C GLY A 59 -16.51 0.80 -0.39
N GLU A 60 -17.43 -0.05 0.07
CA GLU A 60 -17.13 -1.19 0.93
C GLU A 60 -17.62 -2.51 0.34
N ASN A 61 -16.83 -3.57 0.56
CA ASN A 61 -17.11 -4.91 0.03
C ASN A 61 -17.83 -5.82 1.02
N TYR A 62 -17.67 -5.58 2.32
CA TYR A 62 -18.14 -6.49 3.36
C TYR A 62 -19.18 -5.79 4.24
N VAL A 63 -20.35 -6.41 4.38
CA VAL A 63 -21.49 -5.82 5.12
C VAL A 63 -21.11 -5.50 6.57
N GLN A 64 -20.41 -6.41 7.25
CA GLN A 64 -20.03 -6.18 8.65
C GLN A 64 -19.06 -5.01 8.77
N GLU A 65 -18.02 -4.98 7.94
CA GLU A 65 -17.05 -3.87 7.93
C GLU A 65 -17.72 -2.52 7.65
N LEU A 66 -18.67 -2.49 6.71
CA LEU A 66 -19.43 -1.28 6.42
C LEU A 66 -20.30 -0.85 7.61
N ILE A 67 -20.95 -1.78 8.32
CA ILE A 67 -21.70 -1.48 9.54
C ILE A 67 -20.77 -0.92 10.61
N ASP A 68 -19.63 -1.56 10.83
CA ASP A 68 -18.66 -1.15 11.85
C ASP A 68 -18.16 0.28 11.56
N LYS A 69 -17.80 0.58 10.31
CA LYS A 69 -17.38 1.93 9.89
C LYS A 69 -18.50 2.96 9.92
N ALA A 70 -19.70 2.59 9.49
CA ALA A 70 -20.83 3.52 9.45
C ALA A 70 -21.33 3.94 10.84
N ASN A 71 -21.00 3.15 11.87
CA ASN A 71 -21.34 3.44 13.27
C ASN A 71 -20.11 3.77 14.14
N ASP A 72 -18.93 3.92 13.53
CA ASP A 72 -17.71 4.31 14.22
C ASP A 72 -17.85 5.76 14.73
N GLU A 73 -17.61 5.98 16.02
CA GLU A 73 -17.80 7.28 16.67
C GLU A 73 -16.94 8.37 16.03
N GLN A 74 -15.71 8.04 15.62
CA GLN A 74 -14.81 9.00 14.99
C GLN A 74 -15.33 9.39 13.61
N LEU A 75 -15.80 8.45 12.79
CA LEU A 75 -16.37 8.75 11.48
C LEU A 75 -17.68 9.53 11.57
N LEU A 76 -18.54 9.21 12.54
CA LEU A 76 -19.79 9.94 12.76
C LEU A 76 -19.56 11.42 13.11
N VAL A 77 -18.51 11.72 13.88
CA VAL A 77 -18.18 13.10 14.27
C VAL A 77 -17.35 13.81 13.22
N ALA A 78 -16.28 13.19 12.73
CA ALA A 78 -15.31 13.84 11.84
C ALA A 78 -15.75 13.84 10.37
N CYS A 79 -16.60 12.89 9.96
CA CYS A 79 -16.96 12.66 8.56
C CYS A 79 -18.48 12.45 8.37
N PRO A 80 -19.34 13.38 8.83
CA PRO A 80 -20.80 13.17 8.87
C PRO A 80 -21.45 12.99 7.50
N ASP A 81 -20.83 13.54 6.44
CA ASP A 81 -21.38 13.55 5.07
C ASP A 81 -20.90 12.36 4.21
N ILE A 82 -20.30 11.32 4.81
CA ILE A 82 -19.91 10.14 4.05
C ILE A 82 -21.15 9.51 3.39
N ARG A 83 -21.00 9.17 2.12
CA ARG A 83 -21.97 8.44 1.31
C ARG A 83 -21.41 7.04 1.05
N TRP A 84 -22.01 6.05 1.68
CA TRP A 84 -21.55 4.67 1.57
C TRP A 84 -22.12 3.96 0.35
N HIS A 85 -21.24 3.37 -0.45
CA HIS A 85 -21.56 2.50 -1.57
C HIS A 85 -21.27 1.07 -1.15
N PHE A 86 -22.26 0.20 -1.21
CA PHE A 86 -22.01 -1.23 -1.07
C PHE A 86 -21.71 -1.83 -2.45
N ILE A 87 -20.46 -2.30 -2.64
CA ILE A 87 -19.92 -2.72 -3.94
C ILE A 87 -19.43 -4.19 -3.94
N GLY A 88 -19.63 -4.91 -2.84
CA GLY A 88 -19.36 -6.36 -2.75
C GLY A 88 -20.59 -7.20 -3.02
N HIS A 89 -20.44 -8.50 -3.21
CA HIS A 89 -21.60 -9.39 -3.44
C HIS A 89 -22.53 -9.43 -2.20
N LEU A 90 -23.79 -9.03 -2.38
CA LEU A 90 -24.78 -8.95 -1.30
C LEU A 90 -25.55 -10.27 -1.14
N GLN A 91 -25.24 -11.00 -0.07
CA GLN A 91 -26.00 -12.20 0.30
C GLN A 91 -27.38 -11.82 0.85
N LEU A 92 -28.43 -12.56 0.47
CA LEU A 92 -29.83 -12.29 0.85
C LEU A 92 -30.03 -12.16 2.37
N ASN A 93 -29.37 -13.01 3.16
CA ASN A 93 -29.47 -12.99 4.63
C ASN A 93 -28.80 -11.77 5.30
N LYS A 94 -27.97 -11.02 4.57
CA LYS A 94 -27.29 -9.81 5.05
C LYS A 94 -27.99 -8.52 4.63
N VAL A 95 -28.96 -8.59 3.72
CA VAL A 95 -29.73 -7.43 3.24
C VAL A 95 -30.32 -6.64 4.41
N ARG A 96 -31.01 -7.33 5.33
CA ARG A 96 -31.63 -6.69 6.50
C ARG A 96 -30.60 -5.95 7.37
N LYS A 97 -29.48 -6.62 7.68
CA LYS A 97 -28.40 -6.03 8.47
C LYS A 97 -27.83 -4.77 7.81
N LEU A 98 -27.60 -4.81 6.50
CA LEU A 98 -27.07 -3.68 5.74
C LEU A 98 -28.03 -2.48 5.78
N ILE A 99 -29.32 -2.69 5.49
CA ILE A 99 -30.29 -1.60 5.37
C ILE A 99 -30.63 -0.97 6.72
N GLU A 100 -30.71 -1.77 7.79
CA GLU A 100 -31.09 -1.29 9.13
C GLU A 100 -29.92 -0.63 9.89
N ASN A 101 -28.66 -0.99 9.61
CA ASN A 101 -27.51 -0.57 10.43
C ASN A 101 -26.53 0.37 9.71
N VAL A 102 -26.84 0.85 8.50
CA VAL A 102 -25.99 1.81 7.76
C VAL A 102 -26.78 3.10 7.51
N PRO A 103 -26.64 4.12 8.38
CA PRO A 103 -27.47 5.33 8.30
C PRO A 103 -27.29 6.08 6.97
N ASN A 104 -26.05 6.29 6.53
CA ASN A 104 -25.71 7.02 5.29
C ASN A 104 -25.46 6.10 4.08
N LEU A 105 -26.21 5.01 3.97
CA LEU A 105 -26.16 4.15 2.80
C LEU A 105 -26.66 4.92 1.57
N HIS A 106 -25.77 5.19 0.63
CA HIS A 106 -26.08 5.94 -0.58
C HIS A 106 -26.62 5.04 -1.69
N VAL A 107 -25.99 3.89 -1.93
CA VAL A 107 -26.35 2.96 -3.01
C VAL A 107 -25.87 1.54 -2.73
N VAL A 108 -26.64 0.56 -3.18
CA VAL A 108 -26.20 -0.84 -3.34
C VAL A 108 -25.94 -1.11 -4.82
N GLU A 109 -24.68 -1.28 -5.22
CA GLU A 109 -24.31 -1.36 -6.64
C GLU A 109 -24.37 -2.78 -7.22
N THR A 110 -24.63 -3.78 -6.39
CA THR A 110 -24.41 -5.19 -6.72
C THR A 110 -25.70 -6.01 -6.90
N VAL A 111 -26.79 -5.38 -7.34
CA VAL A 111 -28.07 -6.09 -7.52
C VAL A 111 -28.00 -6.91 -8.81
N ASP A 112 -27.97 -8.24 -8.69
CA ASP A 112 -27.72 -9.15 -9.82
C ASP A 112 -28.89 -10.10 -10.14
N SER A 113 -29.98 -10.04 -9.37
CA SER A 113 -31.08 -11.00 -9.49
C SER A 113 -32.40 -10.44 -8.98
N GLU A 114 -33.50 -10.98 -9.52
CA GLU A 114 -34.86 -10.59 -9.11
C GLU A 114 -35.09 -10.83 -7.62
N LYS A 115 -34.66 -12.00 -7.11
CA LYS A 115 -34.75 -12.37 -5.69
C LYS A 115 -34.05 -11.36 -4.77
N LEU A 116 -32.89 -10.85 -5.18
CA LEU A 116 -32.15 -9.86 -4.40
C LEU A 116 -32.87 -8.51 -4.39
N ALA A 117 -33.36 -8.06 -5.55
CA ALA A 117 -34.17 -6.85 -5.67
C ALA A 117 -35.45 -6.92 -4.83
N GLU A 118 -36.21 -8.00 -4.91
CA GLU A 118 -37.43 -8.22 -4.10
C GLU A 118 -37.12 -8.19 -2.60
N THR A 119 -36.03 -8.85 -2.20
CA THR A 119 -35.60 -8.88 -0.79
C THR A 119 -35.20 -7.50 -0.30
N LEU A 120 -34.44 -6.75 -1.11
CA LEU A 120 -34.08 -5.35 -0.83
C LEU A 120 -35.32 -4.46 -0.71
N ASN A 121 -36.25 -4.55 -1.66
CA ASN A 121 -37.49 -3.78 -1.67
C ASN A 121 -38.35 -4.06 -0.42
N ARG A 122 -38.50 -5.33 -0.04
CA ARG A 122 -39.23 -5.73 1.17
C ARG A 122 -38.61 -5.18 2.44
N VAL A 123 -37.28 -5.20 2.56
CA VAL A 123 -36.57 -4.66 3.73
C VAL A 123 -36.62 -3.12 3.72
N ALA A 124 -36.45 -2.49 2.56
CA ALA A 124 -36.51 -1.04 2.40
C ALA A 124 -37.87 -0.47 2.80
N ARG A 125 -38.97 -1.16 2.51
CA ARG A 125 -40.31 -0.81 3.00
C ARG A 125 -40.34 -0.54 4.51
N GLY A 126 -39.75 -1.44 5.31
CA GLY A 126 -39.71 -1.31 6.76
C GLY A 126 -38.96 -0.07 7.23
N ARG A 127 -37.95 0.39 6.48
CA ARG A 127 -37.18 1.60 6.76
C ARG A 127 -37.98 2.86 6.48
N VAL A 128 -38.67 2.94 5.34
CA VAL A 128 -39.49 4.10 4.96
C VAL A 128 -40.59 4.34 5.98
N ASP A 129 -41.27 3.27 6.42
CA ASP A 129 -42.38 3.35 7.38
C ASP A 129 -41.92 3.78 8.80
N GLN A 130 -40.66 3.54 9.17
CA GLN A 130 -40.14 3.79 10.52
C GLN A 130 -39.32 5.09 10.66
N THR A 131 -38.66 5.55 9.60
CA THR A 131 -37.59 6.57 9.73
C THR A 131 -37.68 7.73 8.74
N LEU A 132 -38.74 7.80 7.90
CA LEU A 132 -38.89 8.81 6.84
C LEU A 132 -37.72 8.89 5.84
N LEU A 133 -36.85 7.87 5.81
CA LEU A 133 -35.76 7.76 4.84
C LEU A 133 -36.36 7.42 3.46
N GLY A 134 -35.81 8.03 2.41
CA GLY A 134 -36.28 7.84 1.04
C GLY A 134 -36.00 6.44 0.47
N LYS A 135 -36.29 6.27 -0.82
CA LYS A 135 -35.98 5.03 -1.56
C LYS A 135 -34.50 4.67 -1.47
N ILE A 136 -34.19 3.38 -1.49
CA ILE A 136 -32.80 2.92 -1.55
C ILE A 136 -32.33 2.94 -3.01
N ASN A 137 -31.27 3.69 -3.30
CA ASN A 137 -30.67 3.66 -4.62
C ASN A 137 -30.01 2.30 -4.87
N VAL A 138 -30.22 1.78 -6.08
CA VAL A 138 -29.62 0.52 -6.52
C VAL A 138 -29.02 0.66 -7.90
N MET A 139 -27.93 -0.08 -8.14
CA MET A 139 -27.43 -0.35 -9.48
C MET A 139 -27.50 -1.84 -9.78
N LEU A 140 -27.73 -2.17 -11.05
CA LEU A 140 -27.72 -3.56 -11.49
C LEU A 140 -26.30 -3.99 -11.86
N GLN A 141 -25.81 -5.06 -11.24
CA GLN A 141 -24.53 -5.64 -11.63
C GLN A 141 -24.72 -6.57 -12.82
N VAL A 142 -24.02 -6.28 -13.91
CA VAL A 142 -24.06 -7.07 -15.14
C VAL A 142 -22.71 -7.75 -15.34
N ASN A 143 -22.69 -9.05 -15.62
CA ASN A 143 -21.45 -9.75 -15.96
C ASN A 143 -21.12 -9.55 -17.44
N THR A 144 -20.31 -8.53 -17.74
CA THR A 144 -19.87 -8.25 -19.11
C THR A 144 -18.72 -9.13 -19.59
N SER A 145 -18.00 -9.80 -18.67
CA SER A 145 -16.83 -10.63 -18.99
C SER A 145 -17.15 -12.01 -19.56
N GLY A 146 -18.35 -12.53 -19.31
CA GLY A 146 -18.73 -13.90 -19.69
C GLY A 146 -18.08 -15.00 -18.85
N GLU A 147 -17.26 -14.66 -17.85
CA GLU A 147 -16.70 -15.65 -16.92
C GLU A 147 -17.76 -16.09 -15.92
N ILE A 148 -18.04 -17.41 -15.87
CA ILE A 148 -19.05 -18.02 -14.99
C ILE A 148 -18.78 -17.73 -13.50
N GLN A 149 -17.51 -17.51 -13.14
CA GLN A 149 -17.11 -17.25 -11.76
C GLN A 149 -17.41 -15.81 -11.29
N LYS A 150 -17.71 -14.88 -12.21
CA LYS A 150 -18.01 -13.49 -11.84
C LYS A 150 -19.50 -13.30 -11.54
N HIS A 151 -19.78 -12.51 -10.52
CA HIS A 151 -21.13 -12.12 -10.14
C HIS A 151 -21.73 -11.10 -11.13
N GLY A 152 -23.06 -11.03 -11.15
CA GLY A 152 -23.82 -10.16 -12.03
C GLY A 152 -24.84 -10.95 -12.86
N CYS A 153 -25.92 -10.28 -13.27
CA CYS A 153 -26.87 -10.86 -14.19
C CYS A 153 -26.24 -11.01 -15.57
N GLU A 154 -26.76 -11.95 -16.35
CA GLU A 154 -26.41 -12.05 -17.77
C GLU A 154 -26.84 -10.76 -18.51
N PRO A 155 -26.04 -10.27 -19.46
CA PRO A 155 -26.36 -9.11 -20.29
C PRO A 155 -27.78 -9.13 -20.87
N GLU A 156 -28.22 -10.29 -21.33
CA GLU A 156 -29.52 -10.51 -21.97
C GLU A 156 -30.69 -10.37 -20.97
N LYS A 157 -30.43 -10.60 -19.68
CA LYS A 157 -31.43 -10.50 -18.60
C LYS A 157 -31.48 -9.11 -17.97
N ALA A 158 -30.49 -8.26 -18.21
CA ALA A 158 -30.37 -6.94 -17.57
C ALA A 158 -31.59 -6.04 -17.82
N ALA A 159 -32.13 -6.03 -19.05
CA ALA A 159 -33.29 -5.23 -19.38
C ALA A 159 -34.59 -5.72 -18.72
N GLN A 160 -34.76 -7.04 -18.57
CA GLN A 160 -35.88 -7.60 -17.82
C GLN A 160 -35.79 -7.24 -16.34
N LEU A 161 -34.61 -7.41 -15.74
CA LEU A 161 -34.37 -7.08 -14.33
C LEU A 161 -34.60 -5.58 -14.06
N ALA A 162 -34.14 -4.69 -14.94
CA ALA A 162 -34.38 -3.26 -14.81
C ALA A 162 -35.87 -2.89 -14.83
N ARG A 163 -36.65 -3.47 -15.76
CA ARG A 163 -38.10 -3.26 -15.81
C ARG A 163 -38.78 -3.72 -14.52
N MET A 164 -38.44 -4.91 -14.03
CA MET A 164 -38.99 -5.43 -12.78
C MET A 164 -38.67 -4.50 -11.60
N VAL A 165 -37.42 -4.03 -11.46
CA VAL A 165 -37.05 -3.10 -10.39
C VAL A 165 -37.84 -1.80 -10.46
N VAL A 166 -38.04 -1.24 -11.66
CA VAL A 166 -38.77 0.02 -11.83
C VAL A 166 -40.28 -0.15 -11.55
N GLN A 167 -40.88 -1.27 -11.96
CA GLN A 167 -42.32 -1.50 -11.88
C GLN A 167 -42.75 -2.09 -10.52
N ASP A 168 -42.01 -3.07 -10.01
CA ASP A 168 -42.44 -3.92 -8.89
C ASP A 168 -41.73 -3.58 -7.56
N CYS A 169 -40.66 -2.77 -7.61
CA CYS A 169 -39.89 -2.40 -6.42
C CYS A 169 -40.02 -0.90 -6.04
N PRO A 170 -41.18 -0.44 -5.52
CA PRO A 170 -41.44 0.97 -5.26
C PRO A 170 -40.52 1.63 -4.22
N PHE A 171 -39.88 0.83 -3.34
CA PHE A 171 -38.95 1.32 -2.31
C PHE A 171 -37.49 1.34 -2.78
N LEU A 172 -37.23 0.92 -4.03
CA LEU A 172 -35.94 1.00 -4.67
C LEU A 172 -35.97 2.11 -5.74
N GLN A 173 -34.82 2.72 -5.96
CA GLN A 173 -34.58 3.66 -7.04
C GLN A 173 -33.44 3.13 -7.90
N LEU A 174 -33.76 2.67 -9.12
CA LEU A 174 -32.74 2.29 -10.08
C LEU A 174 -32.01 3.55 -10.55
N ILE A 175 -30.71 3.66 -10.23
CA ILE A 175 -29.90 4.82 -10.62
C ILE A 175 -28.81 4.50 -11.63
N GLY A 176 -28.49 3.22 -11.85
CA GLY A 176 -27.39 2.87 -12.75
C GLY A 176 -27.17 1.38 -12.97
N LEU A 177 -26.12 1.08 -13.72
CA LEU A 177 -25.55 -0.24 -13.92
C LEU A 177 -24.13 -0.29 -13.39
N MET A 178 -23.68 -1.47 -13.00
CA MET A 178 -22.34 -1.74 -12.53
C MET A 178 -21.76 -2.93 -13.27
N THR A 179 -20.47 -2.88 -13.62
CA THR A 179 -19.73 -4.09 -14.02
C THR A 179 -18.37 -4.14 -13.34
N ILE A 180 -17.88 -5.36 -13.16
CA ILE A 180 -16.50 -5.63 -12.80
C ILE A 180 -15.85 -6.28 -14.02
N GLY A 181 -14.97 -5.52 -14.68
CA GLY A 181 -14.21 -6.00 -15.83
C GLY A 181 -13.26 -7.14 -15.46
N THR A 182 -12.75 -7.80 -16.48
CA THR A 182 -11.72 -8.83 -16.33
C THR A 182 -10.38 -8.19 -15.98
N ALA A 183 -9.61 -8.85 -15.10
CA ALA A 183 -8.23 -8.46 -14.80
C ALA A 183 -7.30 -8.86 -15.96
N SER A 184 -7.65 -8.46 -17.19
CA SER A 184 -6.89 -8.72 -18.40
C SER A 184 -5.85 -7.61 -18.58
N SER A 185 -4.64 -7.99 -19.01
CA SER A 185 -3.63 -7.02 -19.46
C SER A 185 -3.92 -6.45 -20.85
N CYS A 186 -4.91 -6.99 -21.57
CA CYS A 186 -5.29 -6.53 -22.90
C CYS A 186 -6.34 -5.43 -22.83
N ALA A 187 -5.95 -4.18 -23.15
CA ALA A 187 -6.82 -3.01 -23.14
C ALA A 187 -8.03 -3.13 -24.07
N GLU A 188 -7.91 -3.89 -25.17
CA GLU A 188 -9.02 -4.12 -26.12
C GLU A 188 -10.14 -4.96 -25.49
N VAL A 189 -9.77 -5.98 -24.69
CA VAL A 189 -10.75 -6.83 -23.98
C VAL A 189 -11.53 -5.99 -22.98
N THR A 190 -10.82 -5.22 -22.15
CA THR A 190 -11.44 -4.36 -21.13
C THR A 190 -12.33 -3.28 -21.77
N ARG A 191 -11.89 -2.66 -22.87
CA ARG A 191 -12.72 -1.70 -23.63
C ARG A 191 -13.96 -2.36 -24.23
N GLY A 192 -13.86 -3.60 -24.73
CA GLY A 192 -15.01 -4.36 -25.22
C GLY A 192 -16.06 -4.60 -24.14
N GLU A 193 -15.63 -4.94 -22.92
CA GLU A 193 -16.52 -5.15 -21.78
C GLU A 193 -17.23 -3.87 -21.33
N PHE A 194 -16.53 -2.74 -21.26
CA PHE A 194 -17.14 -1.44 -20.94
C PHE A 194 -18.10 -0.97 -22.05
N SER A 195 -17.73 -1.17 -23.31
CA SER A 195 -18.61 -0.86 -24.45
C SER A 195 -19.89 -1.70 -24.42
N LYS A 196 -19.80 -2.97 -23.98
CA LYS A 196 -20.97 -3.84 -23.80
C LYS A 196 -21.91 -3.28 -22.73
N LEU A 197 -21.39 -2.82 -21.58
CA LEU A 197 -22.24 -2.20 -20.55
C LEU A 197 -22.91 -0.91 -21.05
N PHE A 198 -22.18 -0.08 -21.80
CA PHE A 198 -22.72 1.13 -22.42
C PHE A 198 -23.88 0.84 -23.36
N GLN A 199 -23.76 -0.20 -24.20
CA GLN A 199 -24.85 -0.64 -25.08
C GLN A 199 -26.07 -1.15 -24.30
N ILE A 200 -25.85 -1.93 -23.24
CA ILE A 200 -26.93 -2.43 -22.38
C ILE A 200 -27.67 -1.27 -21.71
N ARG A 201 -26.96 -0.24 -21.23
CA ARG A 201 -27.58 0.97 -20.70
C ARG A 201 -28.50 1.62 -21.73
N ASN A 202 -28.02 1.82 -22.96
CA ASN A 202 -28.82 2.45 -24.02
C ASN A 202 -30.07 1.62 -24.34
N GLN A 203 -29.97 0.28 -24.35
CA GLN A 203 -31.12 -0.61 -24.51
C GLN A 203 -32.12 -0.48 -23.36
N ILE A 204 -31.64 -0.40 -22.12
CA ILE A 204 -32.49 -0.23 -20.94
C ILE A 204 -33.19 1.13 -20.98
N CYS A 205 -32.47 2.22 -21.27
CA CYS A 205 -33.03 3.55 -21.39
C CYS A 205 -34.11 3.59 -22.49
N ALA A 206 -33.85 3.02 -23.67
CA ALA A 206 -34.85 2.94 -24.73
C ALA A 206 -36.10 2.14 -24.32
N ASN A 207 -35.94 1.02 -23.60
CA ASN A 207 -37.05 0.20 -23.13
C ASN A 207 -37.89 0.87 -22.02
N LEU A 208 -37.30 1.80 -21.26
CA LEU A 208 -37.94 2.51 -20.17
C LEU A 208 -38.39 3.94 -20.54
N ASP A 209 -38.15 4.36 -21.79
CA ASP A 209 -38.34 5.74 -22.27
C ASP A 209 -37.57 6.76 -21.43
N TRP A 210 -36.32 6.43 -21.10
CA TRP A 210 -35.41 7.26 -20.31
C TRP A 210 -34.34 7.88 -21.19
N GLU A 211 -33.89 9.07 -20.79
CA GLU A 211 -32.67 9.65 -21.31
C GLU A 211 -31.46 8.85 -20.86
N VAL A 212 -30.44 8.76 -21.73
CA VAL A 212 -29.22 7.98 -21.47
C VAL A 212 -28.50 8.43 -20.19
N HIS A 213 -28.60 9.72 -19.87
CA HIS A 213 -28.00 10.35 -18.69
C HIS A 213 -28.73 10.06 -17.37
N GLN A 214 -29.93 9.47 -17.41
CA GLN A 214 -30.67 9.09 -16.20
C GLN A 214 -30.14 7.80 -15.57
N LEU A 215 -29.33 7.02 -16.30
CA LEU A 215 -28.80 5.75 -15.85
C LEU A 215 -27.26 5.80 -15.78
N GLU A 216 -26.73 5.89 -14.57
CA GLU A 216 -25.28 5.93 -14.31
C GLU A 216 -24.58 4.62 -14.73
N LEU A 217 -23.29 4.70 -15.06
CA LEU A 217 -22.40 3.57 -15.29
C LEU A 217 -21.28 3.56 -14.25
N SER A 218 -21.34 2.61 -13.32
CA SER A 218 -20.27 2.32 -12.39
C SER A 218 -19.33 1.28 -12.98
N MET A 219 -18.23 1.72 -13.58
CA MET A 219 -17.22 0.86 -14.18
C MET A 219 -15.85 1.54 -14.21
N GLY A 220 -14.79 0.73 -14.10
CA GLY A 220 -13.42 1.21 -13.92
C GLY A 220 -12.95 1.16 -12.47
N MET A 221 -11.75 0.60 -12.28
CA MET A 221 -11.01 0.43 -11.04
C MET A 221 -9.62 1.05 -11.18
N SER A 222 -8.76 0.91 -10.17
CA SER A 222 -7.45 1.59 -10.12
C SER A 222 -6.59 1.49 -11.39
N ASN A 223 -6.68 0.41 -12.15
CA ASN A 223 -5.80 0.14 -13.30
C ASN A 223 -6.44 0.48 -14.66
N ASP A 224 -7.75 0.70 -14.71
CA ASP A 224 -8.51 0.80 -15.97
C ASP A 224 -9.61 1.89 -15.93
N PHE A 225 -9.61 2.74 -14.89
CA PHE A 225 -10.63 3.77 -14.75
C PHE A 225 -10.55 4.85 -15.84
N GLN A 226 -9.37 5.13 -16.41
CA GLN A 226 -9.23 6.12 -17.48
C GLN A 226 -9.90 5.61 -18.76
N GLU A 227 -9.67 4.34 -19.11
CA GLU A 227 -10.32 3.64 -20.22
C GLU A 227 -11.83 3.54 -20.01
N ALA A 228 -12.27 3.24 -18.78
CA ALA A 228 -13.69 3.20 -18.44
C ALA A 228 -14.37 4.56 -18.66
N ILE A 229 -13.70 5.66 -18.30
CA ILE A 229 -14.20 7.03 -18.54
C ILE A 229 -14.29 7.34 -20.02
N CYS A 230 -13.30 6.92 -20.82
CA CYS A 230 -13.34 7.02 -22.28
C CYS A 230 -14.50 6.20 -22.89
N CYS A 231 -14.99 5.17 -22.19
CA CYS A 231 -16.14 4.36 -22.58
C CYS A 231 -17.48 4.85 -21.98
N GLY A 232 -17.50 6.02 -21.34
CA GLY A 232 -18.72 6.65 -20.82
C GLY A 232 -19.05 6.31 -19.36
N SER A 233 -18.08 5.85 -18.57
CA SER A 233 -18.26 5.68 -17.12
C SER A 233 -18.66 7.00 -16.45
N SER A 234 -19.64 6.95 -15.55
CA SER A 234 -20.07 8.08 -14.73
C SER A 234 -19.64 7.93 -13.27
N SER A 235 -19.14 6.76 -12.87
CA SER A 235 -18.64 6.45 -11.53
C SER A 235 -17.50 5.45 -11.61
N VAL A 236 -16.35 5.78 -11.00
CA VAL A 236 -15.15 4.93 -10.99
C VAL A 236 -14.80 4.54 -9.56
N ARG A 237 -14.42 3.27 -9.35
CA ARG A 237 -14.21 2.67 -8.02
C ARG A 237 -12.73 2.42 -7.78
N VAL A 238 -12.02 3.38 -7.19
CA VAL A 238 -10.57 3.35 -7.06
C VAL A 238 -10.17 3.01 -5.62
N GLY A 239 -9.26 2.05 -5.43
CA GLY A 239 -8.83 1.60 -4.10
C GLY A 239 -7.32 1.68 -3.94
N SER A 240 -6.60 0.77 -4.60
CA SER A 240 -5.14 0.68 -4.53
C SER A 240 -4.44 1.99 -4.93
N ALA A 241 -4.94 2.70 -5.95
CA ALA A 241 -4.36 3.98 -6.34
C ALA A 241 -4.61 5.13 -5.33
N ILE A 242 -5.44 4.92 -4.30
CA ILE A 242 -5.65 5.89 -3.22
C ILE A 242 -4.89 5.47 -1.96
N PHE A 243 -5.07 4.22 -1.55
CA PHE A 243 -4.67 3.72 -0.23
C PHE A 243 -3.45 2.78 -0.26
N GLU A 244 -2.92 2.42 -1.44
CA GLU A 244 -1.82 1.44 -1.58
C GLU A 244 -0.65 1.97 -2.41
N ILE A 245 -0.68 3.23 -2.87
CA ILE A 245 0.45 3.88 -3.56
C ILE A 245 1.55 4.25 -2.56
N PHE A 246 2.15 3.22 -1.98
CA PHE A 246 3.59 3.15 -1.76
C PHE A 246 4.25 2.05 -2.62
N ARG A 247 3.48 1.16 -3.28
CA ARG A 247 4.04 0.08 -4.11
C ARG A 247 3.97 0.33 -5.62
N SER A 248 2.89 0.92 -6.14
CA SER A 248 2.63 0.92 -7.59
C SER A 248 3.57 1.81 -8.42
N LYS A 249 4.06 2.92 -7.86
CA LYS A 249 5.04 3.79 -8.55
C LYS A 249 6.43 3.16 -8.67
N ILE A 250 6.69 2.05 -7.96
CA ILE A 250 7.91 1.25 -8.12
C ILE A 250 7.78 0.30 -9.34
N ILE A 251 6.56 -0.03 -9.77
CA ILE A 251 6.30 -1.06 -10.80
C ILE A 251 6.21 -0.45 -12.22
N GLU A 252 5.79 0.82 -12.37
CA GLU A 252 5.69 1.48 -13.69
C GLU A 252 6.96 2.20 -14.15
N MET A 253 7.98 2.32 -13.29
CA MET A 253 9.31 2.58 -13.82
C MET A 253 9.77 1.26 -14.42
N GLU A 254 9.89 1.17 -15.75
CA GLU A 254 10.66 0.13 -16.44
C GLU A 254 12.12 0.19 -15.96
N TYR A 255 12.37 -0.24 -14.73
CA TYR A 255 13.66 -0.70 -14.31
C TYR A 255 13.74 -2.12 -14.82
N ASN A 256 14.52 -2.30 -15.87
CA ASN A 256 15.17 -3.57 -16.12
C ASN A 256 15.87 -3.97 -14.82
N SER A 257 15.22 -4.82 -14.01
CA SER A 257 15.83 -5.43 -12.83
C SER A 257 16.92 -6.36 -13.33
N ILE A 258 18.15 -5.85 -13.31
CA ILE A 258 19.35 -6.59 -13.67
C ILE A 258 19.82 -7.30 -12.38
N PRO A 259 19.94 -8.64 -12.36
CA PRO A 259 20.60 -9.35 -11.26
C PRO A 259 21.96 -8.70 -10.96
N TYR A 260 22.36 -8.56 -9.69
CA TYR A 260 23.66 -7.94 -9.35
C TYR A 260 24.84 -8.59 -10.10
N SER A 261 24.74 -9.89 -10.40
CA SER A 261 25.68 -10.64 -11.24
C SER A 261 25.80 -10.14 -12.70
N LYS A 262 24.76 -9.53 -13.28
CA LYS A 262 24.79 -8.86 -14.59
C LYS A 262 25.25 -7.40 -14.48
N LEU A 263 24.95 -6.69 -13.39
CA LEU A 263 25.45 -5.34 -13.12
C LEU A 263 26.98 -5.28 -12.97
N CYS A 264 27.60 -6.37 -12.52
CA CYS A 264 29.06 -6.50 -12.48
C CYS A 264 29.70 -6.48 -13.88
N LYS A 265 28.99 -6.87 -14.95
CA LYS A 265 29.54 -6.93 -16.32
C LYS A 265 29.49 -5.58 -17.04
N ASP A 266 28.47 -4.77 -16.77
CA ASP A 266 28.35 -3.44 -17.39
C ASP A 266 29.31 -2.41 -16.76
N ALA A 267 29.81 -2.67 -15.56
CA ALA A 267 30.80 -1.82 -14.86
C ALA A 267 32.23 -1.98 -15.38
N GLU A 268 32.57 -3.10 -16.05
CA GLU A 268 33.90 -3.36 -16.63
C GLU A 268 34.27 -2.32 -17.71
N ASN A 269 33.28 -1.64 -18.31
CA ASN A 269 33.51 -0.59 -19.32
C ASN A 269 33.70 0.82 -18.75
N SER A 270 33.63 1.01 -17.43
CA SER A 270 33.72 2.34 -16.78
C SER A 270 34.83 2.46 -15.74
N GLU A 271 35.79 1.53 -15.75
CA GLU A 271 37.00 1.55 -14.92
C GLU A 271 38.17 2.27 -15.60
N GLN A 272 38.00 3.55 -15.95
CA GLN A 272 39.13 4.46 -16.09
C GLN A 272 38.71 5.83 -15.59
N ASN A 273 39.44 6.33 -14.59
CA ASN A 273 39.31 7.62 -13.90
C ASN A 273 38.43 7.61 -12.64
N LEU A 274 39.05 7.28 -11.50
CA LEU A 274 38.93 8.02 -10.23
C LEU A 274 39.76 7.33 -9.15
N GLU A 275 41.07 7.31 -9.34
CA GLU A 275 42.01 7.31 -8.22
C GLU A 275 42.36 8.77 -7.91
N GLN A 276 42.52 9.05 -6.62
CA GLN A 276 42.94 10.33 -6.01
C GLN A 276 41.81 11.29 -5.62
N SER A 277 41.32 11.10 -4.40
CA SER A 277 41.36 12.19 -3.40
C SER A 277 41.07 11.61 -2.01
N ASN A 278 42.11 11.60 -1.18
CA ASN A 278 42.00 11.53 0.27
C ASN A 278 42.00 12.97 0.79
N THR A 279 41.16 13.30 1.77
CA THR A 279 41.54 14.27 2.83
C THR A 279 40.60 14.16 4.04
N VAL A 280 41.18 13.66 5.14
CA VAL A 280 40.98 14.03 6.56
C VAL A 280 39.55 14.06 7.12
N GLU A 281 39.09 12.90 7.60
CA GLU A 281 38.32 12.75 8.85
C GLU A 281 38.75 11.43 9.50
N SER A 282 38.87 11.41 10.84
CA SER A 282 39.44 10.33 11.65
C SER A 282 39.04 8.93 11.17
N LYS A 283 40.02 8.07 10.84
CA LYS A 283 39.82 6.65 10.45
C LYS A 283 38.99 5.92 11.52
N GLN A 284 37.67 5.88 11.35
CA GLN A 284 36.83 4.93 12.07
C GLN A 284 37.36 3.54 11.75
N ARG A 285 37.66 2.75 12.78
CA ARG A 285 38.04 1.35 12.60
C ARG A 285 36.78 0.60 12.23
N ILE A 286 36.62 0.36 10.93
CA ILE A 286 35.47 -0.35 10.38
C ILE A 286 35.95 -1.72 9.92
N ASN A 287 35.51 -2.76 10.62
CA ASN A 287 35.68 -4.13 10.20
C ASN A 287 34.33 -4.72 9.82
N MET A 288 34.29 -5.48 8.74
CA MET A 288 33.09 -6.16 8.27
C MET A 288 33.49 -7.46 7.63
N LYS A 289 32.69 -8.49 7.89
CA LYS A 289 32.85 -9.81 7.31
C LYS A 289 31.48 -10.34 6.94
N MET A 290 31.35 -10.84 5.72
CA MET A 290 30.21 -11.64 5.27
C MET A 290 30.46 -13.12 5.57
N ASN A 291 29.40 -13.93 5.54
CA ASN A 291 29.44 -15.39 5.78
C ASN A 291 30.21 -15.76 7.06
N CYS A 292 29.90 -15.11 8.17
CA CYS A 292 30.55 -15.37 9.46
C CYS A 292 30.05 -16.64 10.15
N VAL A 293 28.85 -17.09 9.79
CA VAL A 293 28.16 -18.23 10.36
C VAL A 293 27.58 -19.06 9.22
N ASP A 294 28.11 -20.26 9.02
CA ASP A 294 27.75 -21.15 7.90
C ASP A 294 26.40 -21.82 8.06
N SER A 295 25.87 -21.87 9.29
CA SER A 295 24.57 -22.52 9.59
C SER A 295 23.35 -21.71 9.13
N PHE A 296 23.55 -20.46 8.68
CA PHE A 296 22.51 -19.56 8.20
C PHE A 296 22.71 -19.27 6.71
N GLN A 297 21.62 -19.01 5.99
CA GLN A 297 21.67 -18.72 4.55
C GLN A 297 22.47 -17.46 4.23
N GLY A 298 22.42 -16.46 5.11
CA GLY A 298 23.35 -15.33 5.08
C GLY A 298 23.67 -14.86 6.47
N SER A 299 24.90 -14.39 6.65
CA SER A 299 25.36 -13.81 7.91
C SER A 299 26.36 -12.70 7.64
N ALA A 300 26.36 -11.68 8.49
CA ALA A 300 27.35 -10.63 8.45
C ALA A 300 27.72 -10.20 9.86
N TYR A 301 29.00 -9.89 10.05
CA TYR A 301 29.54 -9.28 11.26
C TYR A 301 30.05 -7.90 10.90
N ILE A 302 29.71 -6.90 11.72
CA ILE A 302 30.21 -5.54 11.62
C ILE A 302 30.79 -5.10 12.96
N GLU A 303 31.89 -4.36 12.87
CA GLU A 303 32.50 -3.66 13.97
C GLU A 303 32.77 -2.22 13.52
N ILE A 304 32.02 -1.28 14.09
CA ILE A 304 32.24 0.15 13.90
C ILE A 304 32.74 0.69 15.24
N ASN A 305 34.01 1.09 15.27
CA ASN A 305 34.70 1.51 16.49
C ASN A 305 34.69 0.39 17.55
N THR A 306 33.81 0.50 18.54
CA THR A 306 33.62 -0.49 19.62
C THR A 306 32.26 -1.18 19.56
N THR A 307 31.35 -0.71 18.69
CA THR A 307 30.05 -1.36 18.50
C THR A 307 30.24 -2.61 17.64
N LYS A 308 29.79 -3.76 18.16
CA LYS A 308 29.93 -5.07 17.50
C LYS A 308 28.57 -5.70 17.33
N ILE A 309 28.22 -6.04 16.09
CA ILE A 309 26.91 -6.56 15.74
C ILE A 309 27.08 -7.75 14.80
N LEU A 310 26.29 -8.78 15.05
CA LEU A 310 26.15 -9.94 14.19
C LEU A 310 24.70 -9.98 13.69
N CYS A 311 24.52 -9.99 12.37
CA CYS A 311 23.22 -10.20 11.75
C CYS A 311 23.21 -11.55 11.04
N THR A 312 22.16 -12.32 11.25
CA THR A 312 21.91 -13.56 10.51
C THR A 312 20.55 -13.50 9.83
N VAL A 313 20.47 -14.11 8.66
CA VAL A 313 19.27 -14.15 7.82
C VAL A 313 18.79 -15.59 7.74
N ILE A 314 17.50 -15.78 8.02
CA ILE A 314 16.80 -17.04 7.82
C ILE A 314 15.70 -16.81 6.79
N GLY A 315 15.67 -17.60 5.74
CA GLY A 315 14.66 -17.53 4.69
C GLY A 315 15.21 -16.99 3.38
N PRO A 316 14.42 -17.04 2.31
CA PRO A 316 12.96 -17.20 2.31
C PRO A 316 12.49 -18.61 2.70
N ARG A 317 11.72 -18.74 3.77
CA ARG A 317 11.08 -19.99 4.21
C ARG A 317 9.57 -19.84 4.16
N GLU A 318 8.81 -20.91 3.99
CA GLU A 318 7.34 -20.80 4.04
C GLU A 318 6.89 -20.28 5.41
N ALA A 319 6.02 -19.26 5.41
CA ALA A 319 5.50 -18.70 6.65
C ALA A 319 4.60 -19.73 7.34
N TYR A 320 4.94 -20.12 8.58
CA TYR A 320 4.10 -21.01 9.37
C TYR A 320 2.75 -20.33 9.66
N LYS A 321 1.64 -21.05 9.43
CA LYS A 321 0.29 -20.59 9.79
C LYS A 321 0.23 -20.33 11.30
N SER A 322 0.32 -19.06 11.71
CA SER A 322 0.02 -18.71 13.09
C SER A 322 -1.51 -18.61 13.23
N SER A 323 -2.06 -19.07 14.34
CA SER A 323 -3.50 -19.15 14.62
C SER A 323 -4.20 -17.80 14.71
N GLU A 324 -3.48 -16.68 14.56
CA GLU A 324 -3.98 -15.30 14.62
C GLU A 324 -3.95 -14.58 13.26
N ASP A 325 -3.52 -15.25 12.17
CA ASP A 325 -3.32 -14.61 10.87
C ASP A 325 -4.63 -14.40 10.08
N SER A 326 -5.37 -13.36 10.47
CA SER A 326 -6.28 -12.63 9.55
C SER A 326 -5.52 -11.99 8.37
N MET A 327 -4.17 -12.04 8.42
CA MET A 327 -3.19 -11.62 7.43
C MET A 327 -2.90 -12.67 6.33
N GLY A 328 -3.53 -13.85 6.37
CA GLY A 328 -3.28 -14.94 5.41
C GLY A 328 -3.58 -14.61 3.94
N MET A 329 -4.34 -13.54 3.68
CA MET A 329 -4.66 -13.08 2.31
C MET A 329 -3.68 -12.02 1.78
N LEU A 330 -2.99 -11.28 2.67
CA LEU A 330 -1.93 -10.32 2.30
C LEU A 330 -0.61 -11.02 1.99
N LEU A 331 -0.32 -12.13 2.68
CA LEU A 331 0.85 -12.97 2.41
C LEU A 331 0.71 -13.82 1.13
N ALA A 332 -0.47 -13.83 0.50
CA ALA A 332 -0.69 -14.59 -0.73
C ALA A 332 0.11 -14.02 -1.92
N THR A 333 0.39 -12.72 -1.92
CA THR A 333 1.06 -12.01 -3.02
C THR A 333 2.42 -11.41 -2.65
N CYS A 334 2.72 -11.21 -1.36
CA CYS A 334 4.04 -10.73 -0.92
C CYS A 334 4.57 -11.52 0.27
N GLY A 335 5.90 -11.57 0.39
CA GLY A 335 6.58 -12.14 1.54
C GLY A 335 6.50 -11.24 2.77
N LYS A 336 6.78 -11.84 3.92
CA LYS A 336 6.87 -11.16 5.22
C LYS A 336 8.34 -10.95 5.57
N LEU A 337 8.70 -9.74 5.98
CA LEU A 337 9.97 -9.46 6.63
C LEU A 337 9.72 -9.37 8.15
N THR A 338 10.42 -10.18 8.92
CA THR A 338 10.37 -10.16 10.39
C THR A 338 11.75 -9.81 10.92
N VAL A 339 11.86 -8.80 11.77
CA VAL A 339 13.14 -8.42 12.40
C VAL A 339 13.11 -8.71 13.89
N SER A 340 14.14 -9.37 14.40
CA SER A 340 14.34 -9.60 15.83
C SER A 340 15.70 -9.04 16.25
N VAL A 341 15.70 -8.14 17.22
CA VAL A 341 16.91 -7.57 17.82
C VAL A 341 17.08 -8.13 19.23
N ARG A 342 18.31 -8.53 19.58
CA ARG A 342 18.67 -8.95 20.93
C ARG A 342 20.01 -8.37 21.37
N PHE A 343 20.05 -7.79 22.55
CA PHE A 343 21.30 -7.43 23.22
C PHE A 343 21.88 -8.63 23.93
N ALA A 344 23.17 -8.89 23.73
CA ALA A 344 23.90 -9.83 24.55
C ALA A 344 23.91 -9.33 26.02
N PRO A 345 23.88 -10.23 27.03
CA PRO A 345 23.87 -9.82 28.44
C PRO A 345 25.06 -8.94 28.88
N PHE A 346 26.13 -8.96 28.09
CA PHE A 346 27.37 -8.18 28.29
C PHE A 346 27.51 -7.01 27.31
N ALA A 347 26.51 -6.73 26.48
CA ALA A 347 26.61 -5.72 25.42
C ALA A 347 26.74 -4.30 25.97
N LYS A 348 26.12 -4.03 27.12
CA LYS A 348 26.22 -2.76 27.85
C LYS A 348 27.15 -2.92 29.07
N THR A 349 27.99 -1.92 29.34
CA THR A 349 29.02 -1.93 30.39
C THR A 349 28.49 -1.99 31.83
N GLY A 350 27.19 -1.78 32.06
CA GLY A 350 26.57 -1.88 33.38
C GLY A 350 25.94 -3.25 33.65
N ARG A 351 26.32 -3.92 34.75
CA ARG A 351 25.67 -5.17 35.23
C ARG A 351 24.13 -5.03 35.27
N LEU A 352 23.44 -5.95 34.63
CA LEU A 352 21.98 -6.00 34.49
C LEU A 352 21.29 -6.25 35.84
N GLN A 353 20.71 -5.22 36.46
CA GLN A 353 19.76 -5.39 37.57
C GLN A 353 18.34 -5.66 37.01
N ARG A 354 17.52 -6.47 37.71
CA ARG A 354 16.18 -6.93 37.28
C ARG A 354 15.26 -5.83 36.72
N ARG A 355 15.28 -4.61 37.27
CA ARG A 355 14.47 -3.45 36.79
C ARG A 355 14.89 -2.93 35.39
N ARG A 356 16.10 -3.25 34.90
CA ARG A 356 16.56 -2.84 33.56
C ARG A 356 16.14 -3.80 32.44
N LYS A 357 15.59 -4.98 32.76
CA LYS A 357 15.22 -5.99 31.76
C LYS A 357 14.03 -5.54 30.90
N GLU A 358 13.05 -4.86 31.51
CA GLU A 358 11.87 -4.31 30.80
C GLU A 358 12.26 -3.15 29.86
N VAL A 359 13.17 -2.26 30.31
CA VAL A 359 13.68 -1.15 29.49
C VAL A 359 14.42 -1.67 28.26
N ILE A 360 15.25 -2.69 28.42
CA ILE A 360 15.98 -3.29 27.29
C ILE A 360 15.03 -3.98 26.33
N LEU A 361 13.99 -4.67 26.82
CA LEU A 361 12.99 -5.29 25.96
C LEU A 361 12.27 -4.24 25.10
N SER A 362 11.97 -3.07 25.67
CA SER A 362 11.38 -1.94 24.94
C SER A 362 12.34 -1.32 23.92
N GLU A 363 13.63 -1.17 24.25
CA GLU A 363 14.66 -0.72 23.31
C GLU A 363 14.85 -1.72 22.15
N GLU A 364 14.89 -3.03 22.43
CA GLU A 364 14.97 -4.09 21.42
C GLU A 364 13.78 -4.05 20.45
N GLN A 365 12.57 -3.89 20.98
CA GLN A 365 11.36 -3.78 20.17
C GLN A 365 11.37 -2.53 19.30
N THR A 366 11.76 -1.38 19.86
CA THR A 366 11.84 -0.12 19.12
C THR A 366 12.85 -0.20 17.97
N LEU A 367 14.05 -0.72 18.24
CA LEU A 367 15.07 -0.94 17.21
C LEU A 367 14.59 -1.94 16.14
N ALA A 368 13.93 -3.03 16.55
CA ALA A 368 13.40 -4.01 15.62
C ALA A 368 12.36 -3.39 14.68
N THR A 369 11.43 -2.58 15.21
CA THR A 369 10.41 -1.88 14.40
C THR A 369 11.04 -0.88 13.42
N LEU A 370 12.00 -0.08 13.87
CA LEU A 370 12.67 0.90 13.01
C LEU A 370 13.45 0.23 11.87
N ILE A 371 14.19 -0.83 12.18
CA ILE A 371 14.95 -1.60 11.19
C ILE A 371 13.99 -2.31 10.23
N GLN A 372 12.90 -2.88 10.73
CA GLN A 372 11.90 -3.52 9.88
C GLN A 372 11.28 -2.52 8.90
N GLN A 373 10.85 -1.34 9.37
CA GLN A 373 10.31 -0.27 8.53
C GLN A 373 11.31 0.17 7.45
N ALA A 374 12.58 0.30 7.80
CA ALA A 374 13.62 0.65 6.85
C ALA A 374 13.75 -0.41 5.73
N PHE A 375 13.82 -1.70 6.11
CA PHE A 375 14.06 -2.78 5.15
C PHE A 375 12.82 -3.23 4.36
N GLU A 376 11.61 -2.90 4.81
CA GLU A 376 10.38 -3.11 4.02
C GLU A 376 10.39 -2.34 2.69
N SER A 377 11.05 -1.18 2.65
CA SER A 377 11.27 -0.39 1.42
C SER A 377 12.48 -0.84 0.59
N VAL A 378 13.35 -1.68 1.15
CA VAL A 378 14.63 -2.07 0.53
C VAL A 378 14.56 -3.47 -0.06
N VAL A 379 13.89 -4.41 0.61
CA VAL A 379 13.79 -5.82 0.20
C VAL A 379 12.63 -6.01 -0.77
N LEU A 380 12.87 -6.75 -1.87
CA LEU A 380 11.83 -7.09 -2.85
C LEU A 380 10.95 -8.24 -2.32
N VAL A 381 10.16 -7.96 -1.28
CA VAL A 381 9.28 -8.96 -0.66
C VAL A 381 8.23 -9.52 -1.63
N GLU A 382 7.89 -8.78 -2.69
CA GLU A 382 6.93 -9.18 -3.73
C GLU A 382 7.38 -10.41 -4.50
N ARG A 383 8.69 -10.69 -4.59
CA ARG A 383 9.23 -11.87 -5.25
C ARG A 383 9.15 -13.15 -4.41
N TYR A 384 8.82 -13.02 -3.13
CA TYR A 384 8.79 -14.13 -2.19
C TYR A 384 7.38 -14.35 -1.61
N PRO A 385 6.35 -14.63 -2.43
CA PRO A 385 4.98 -14.81 -1.93
C PRO A 385 4.91 -15.97 -0.93
N LYS A 386 4.14 -15.79 0.15
CA LYS A 386 3.98 -16.75 1.26
C LYS A 386 5.28 -17.13 1.98
N ALA A 387 6.39 -16.46 1.68
CA ALA A 387 7.64 -16.68 2.37
C ALA A 387 7.82 -15.67 3.51
N GLU A 388 8.50 -16.09 4.56
CA GLU A 388 9.02 -15.25 5.61
C GLU A 388 10.54 -15.17 5.48
N ILE A 389 11.06 -13.95 5.54
CA ILE A 389 12.47 -13.63 5.69
C ILE A 389 12.62 -13.08 7.11
N VAL A 390 13.46 -13.72 7.92
CA VAL A 390 13.71 -13.34 9.30
C VAL A 390 15.14 -12.83 9.44
N LEU A 391 15.27 -11.59 9.89
CA LEU A 391 16.53 -10.98 10.28
C LEU A 391 16.70 -11.10 11.80
N ILE A 392 17.78 -11.74 12.23
CA ILE A 392 18.14 -11.85 13.65
C ILE A 392 19.40 -11.05 13.89
N ILE A 393 19.29 -10.00 14.69
CA ILE A 393 20.35 -9.04 14.98
C ILE A 393 20.78 -9.23 16.43
N SER A 394 22.01 -9.69 16.62
CA SER A 394 22.63 -9.88 17.93
C SER A 394 23.65 -8.76 18.17
N ILE A 395 23.36 -7.90 19.14
CA ILE A 395 24.23 -6.79 19.54
C ILE A 395 25.18 -7.31 20.61
N LEU A 396 26.47 -7.44 20.26
CA LEU A 396 27.50 -8.00 21.14
C LEU A 396 28.14 -6.93 22.03
N GLN A 397 28.25 -5.70 21.53
CA GLN A 397 28.80 -4.56 22.25
C GLN A 397 28.13 -3.28 21.73
N ASP A 398 27.64 -2.44 22.65
CA ASP A 398 26.97 -1.17 22.36
C ASP A 398 27.85 0.02 22.78
N SER A 399 28.10 0.94 21.85
CA SER A 399 28.78 2.22 22.10
C SER A 399 28.05 3.44 21.54
N GLY A 400 26.71 3.37 21.40
CA GLY A 400 25.85 4.51 21.07
C GLY A 400 25.38 4.60 19.61
N ASN A 401 26.00 3.89 18.66
CA ASN A 401 25.65 3.93 17.22
C ASN A 401 25.06 2.59 16.72
N VAL A 402 24.28 1.93 17.57
CA VAL A 402 23.75 0.58 17.30
C VAL A 402 22.83 0.54 16.08
N LEU A 403 21.98 1.55 15.89
CA LEU A 403 21.04 1.57 14.77
C LEU A 403 21.77 1.62 13.43
N CYS A 404 22.71 2.56 13.28
CA CYS A 404 23.51 2.72 12.08
C CYS A 404 24.34 1.46 11.79
N ALA A 405 25.01 0.92 12.80
CA ALA A 405 25.75 -0.33 12.65
C ALA A 405 24.82 -1.50 12.25
N SER A 406 23.63 -1.59 12.85
CA SER A 406 22.65 -2.64 12.55
C SER A 406 22.17 -2.57 11.11
N LEU A 407 21.78 -1.40 10.61
CA LEU A 407 21.31 -1.22 9.23
C LEU A 407 22.38 -1.66 8.23
N ASN A 408 23.63 -1.21 8.43
CA ASN A 408 24.74 -1.61 7.56
C ASN A 408 25.02 -3.13 7.62
N CYS A 409 24.91 -3.73 8.81
CA CYS A 409 25.07 -5.17 9.00
C CYS A 409 23.99 -5.97 8.27
N CYS A 410 22.73 -5.56 8.39
CA CYS A 410 21.59 -6.20 7.75
C CYS A 410 21.70 -6.16 6.23
N THR A 411 22.08 -5.03 5.64
CA THR A 411 22.31 -4.93 4.19
C THR A 411 23.31 -5.97 3.73
N MET A 412 24.45 -6.09 4.42
CA MET A 412 25.45 -7.09 4.08
C MET A 412 24.93 -8.52 4.25
N ALA A 413 24.21 -8.80 5.34
CA ALA A 413 23.68 -10.14 5.61
C ALA A 413 22.66 -10.57 4.55
N LEU A 414 21.80 -9.65 4.09
CA LEU A 414 20.84 -9.86 3.01
C LEU A 414 21.54 -10.14 1.67
N VAL A 415 22.59 -9.37 1.35
CA VAL A 415 23.41 -9.60 0.15
C VAL A 415 24.10 -10.96 0.22
N SER A 416 24.61 -11.34 1.41
CA SER A 416 25.21 -12.65 1.67
C SER A 416 24.22 -13.80 1.42
N ALA A 417 22.97 -13.60 1.83
CA ALA A 417 21.89 -14.56 1.63
C ALA A 417 21.39 -14.64 0.18
N GLY A 418 21.85 -13.74 -0.70
CA GLY A 418 21.34 -13.64 -2.07
C GLY A 418 19.89 -13.15 -2.15
N ILE A 419 19.40 -12.44 -1.13
CA ILE A 419 18.06 -11.85 -1.13
C ILE A 419 18.07 -10.59 -1.99
N GLU A 420 17.09 -10.48 -2.87
CA GLU A 420 17.01 -9.37 -3.80
C GLU A 420 16.54 -8.09 -3.10
N ILE A 421 17.34 -7.04 -3.27
CA ILE A 421 17.12 -5.70 -2.71
C ILE A 421 17.15 -4.66 -3.83
N TYR A 422 16.40 -3.56 -3.68
CA TYR A 422 16.35 -2.48 -4.66
C TYR A 422 17.69 -1.75 -4.76
N ASP A 423 18.31 -1.52 -3.60
CA ASP A 423 19.60 -0.87 -3.50
C ASP A 423 20.32 -1.26 -2.20
N LEU A 424 21.63 -1.06 -2.14
CA LEU A 424 22.39 -1.18 -0.90
C LEU A 424 21.99 -0.05 0.05
N LEU A 425 21.27 -0.39 1.12
CA LEU A 425 20.98 0.55 2.19
C LEU A 425 22.27 0.81 2.98
N THR A 426 22.70 2.07 2.99
CA THR A 426 23.80 2.54 3.82
C THR A 426 23.32 3.56 4.81
N SER A 427 23.85 3.49 6.02
CA SER A 427 23.47 4.41 7.09
C SER A 427 24.68 5.10 7.69
N ALA A 428 24.45 6.34 8.10
CA ALA A 428 25.39 7.15 8.82
C ALA A 428 24.64 7.90 9.93
N SER A 429 25.35 8.19 11.02
CA SER A 429 24.86 8.98 12.14
C SER A 429 25.81 10.14 12.39
N GLU A 430 25.24 11.28 12.79
CA GLU A 430 25.97 12.47 13.19
C GLU A 430 25.36 13.03 14.47
N THR A 431 26.21 13.25 15.46
CA THR A 431 25.85 13.86 16.74
C THR A 431 26.14 15.35 16.68
N LEU A 432 25.19 16.16 17.12
CA LEU A 432 25.32 17.60 17.25
C LEU A 432 25.35 17.96 18.74
N GLU A 433 26.40 18.70 19.12
CA GLU A 433 26.54 19.36 20.42
C GLU A 433 26.93 20.81 20.16
N ASP A 434 25.96 21.70 19.93
CA ASP A 434 26.23 23.13 19.72
C ASP A 434 25.24 24.02 20.48
N LYS A 435 25.75 24.87 21.38
CA LYS A 435 25.07 25.97 22.11
C LYS A 435 23.56 25.82 22.36
N GLY A 436 23.12 24.68 22.91
CA GLY A 436 21.73 24.41 23.31
C GLY A 436 21.00 23.39 22.43
N ASP A 437 21.53 23.10 21.24
CA ASP A 437 21.10 22.00 20.37
C ASP A 437 21.91 20.75 20.72
N ASN A 438 21.22 19.74 21.26
CA ASN A 438 21.77 18.42 21.52
C ASN A 438 20.90 17.39 20.80
N GLY A 439 21.47 16.68 19.83
CA GLY A 439 20.76 15.60 19.16
C GLY A 439 21.60 14.76 18.21
N THR A 440 21.12 13.55 17.95
CA THR A 440 21.73 12.61 17.01
C THR A 440 20.79 12.38 15.85
N LEU A 441 21.25 12.68 14.64
CA LEU A 441 20.54 12.38 13.40
C LEU A 441 21.14 11.12 12.78
N THR A 442 20.30 10.10 12.58
CA THR A 442 20.66 8.88 11.85
C THR A 442 19.82 8.80 10.59
N ILE A 443 20.46 8.53 9.46
CA ILE A 443 19.76 8.30 8.19
C ILE A 443 20.12 6.94 7.62
N GLY A 444 19.15 6.31 6.95
CA GLY A 444 19.37 5.19 6.04
C GLY A 444 19.06 5.65 4.62
N TYR A 445 20.06 5.61 3.74
CA TYR A 445 19.99 6.18 2.40
C TYR A 445 20.36 5.14 1.32
N MET A 446 19.52 5.09 0.28
CA MET A 446 19.71 4.31 -0.94
C MET A 446 20.29 5.22 -2.02
N ALA A 447 21.62 5.24 -2.12
CA ALA A 447 22.32 6.27 -2.89
C ALA A 447 22.09 6.20 -4.40
N LYS A 448 21.76 5.04 -4.99
CA LYS A 448 21.41 4.97 -6.42
C LYS A 448 20.01 5.50 -6.71
N LEU A 449 19.09 5.35 -5.76
CA LEU A 449 17.70 5.77 -5.89
C LEU A 449 17.48 7.21 -5.40
N HIS A 450 18.47 7.79 -4.73
CA HIS A 450 18.35 9.07 -4.04
C HIS A 450 17.17 9.13 -3.06
N GLN A 451 16.95 8.03 -2.33
CA GLN A 451 15.82 7.87 -1.42
C GLN A 451 16.27 7.54 0.01
N HIS A 452 15.56 8.11 0.99
CA HIS A 452 15.73 7.77 2.40
C HIS A 452 14.80 6.61 2.75
N ALA A 453 15.38 5.51 3.24
CA ALA A 453 14.61 4.41 3.83
C ALA A 453 14.31 4.65 5.30
N LEU A 454 15.18 5.39 6.00
CA LEU A 454 15.00 5.75 7.41
C LEU A 454 15.56 7.14 7.68
N THR A 455 14.89 7.90 8.55
CA THR A 455 15.39 9.14 9.11
C THR A 455 14.93 9.23 10.56
N GLU A 456 15.87 9.18 11.49
CA GLU A 456 15.60 9.25 12.92
C GLU A 456 16.41 10.37 13.55
N LEU A 457 15.71 11.30 14.18
CA LEU A 457 16.31 12.38 14.96
C LEU A 457 15.97 12.15 16.43
N THR A 458 17.01 12.06 17.26
CA THR A 458 16.87 12.03 18.72
C THR A 458 17.40 13.35 19.28
N GLY A 459 16.59 14.07 20.05
CA GLY A 459 16.96 15.38 20.61
C GLY A 459 16.39 16.58 19.86
N TYR A 460 17.00 17.74 20.04
CA TYR A 460 16.52 19.01 19.53
C TYR A 460 17.62 19.73 18.74
N ALA A 461 17.27 20.19 17.55
CA ALA A 461 18.16 20.97 16.69
C ALA A 461 17.35 21.95 15.83
N SER A 462 17.96 23.07 15.46
CA SER A 462 17.33 24.01 14.51
C SER A 462 17.10 23.38 13.13
N ALA A 463 16.05 23.81 12.43
CA ALA A 463 15.73 23.29 11.10
C ALA A 463 16.84 23.53 10.06
N GLU A 464 17.61 24.61 10.19
CA GLU A 464 18.75 24.88 9.31
C GLU A 464 19.90 23.91 9.60
N THR A 465 20.16 23.63 10.88
CA THR A 465 21.19 22.68 11.29
C THR A 465 20.85 21.27 10.81
N ILE A 466 19.59 20.84 10.95
CA ILE A 466 19.13 19.52 10.47
C ILE A 466 19.34 19.37 8.96
N ARG A 467 19.01 20.39 8.15
CA ARG A 467 19.24 20.34 6.70
C ARG A 467 20.72 20.19 6.35
N LYS A 468 21.59 20.96 7.02
CA LYS A 468 23.05 20.86 6.83
C LYS A 468 23.58 19.47 7.21
N MET A 469 23.09 18.91 8.31
CA MET A 469 23.43 17.54 8.73
C MET A 469 22.94 16.49 7.73
N MET A 470 21.72 16.61 7.22
CA MET A 470 21.17 15.68 6.22
C MET A 470 22.05 15.63 4.97
N THR A 471 22.42 16.78 4.40
CA THR A 471 23.26 16.81 3.19
C THR A 471 24.64 16.19 3.43
N ARG A 472 25.26 16.45 4.60
CA ARG A 472 26.54 15.81 4.95
C ARG A 472 26.40 14.29 5.10
N LEU A 473 25.33 13.85 5.76
CA LEU A 473 25.07 12.44 5.97
C LEU A 473 24.77 11.71 4.63
N GLU A 474 24.07 12.33 3.69
CA GLU A 474 23.83 11.77 2.35
C GLU A 474 25.14 11.54 1.58
N ILE A 475 26.05 12.52 1.63
CA ILE A 475 27.39 12.39 1.05
C ILE A 475 28.14 11.23 1.72
N ARG A 476 28.14 11.18 3.05
CA ARG A 476 28.80 10.12 3.82
C ARG A 476 28.21 8.73 3.52
N CYS A 477 26.90 8.60 3.39
CA CYS A 477 26.25 7.35 2.98
C CYS A 477 26.67 6.95 1.55
N THR A 478 26.78 7.91 0.63
CA THR A 478 27.22 7.64 -0.75
C THR A 478 28.66 7.12 -0.80
N GLU A 479 29.55 7.70 0.00
CA GLU A 479 30.93 7.20 0.15
C GLU A 479 30.97 5.81 0.79
N TRP A 480 30.18 5.62 1.85
CA TRP A 480 30.03 4.33 2.53
C TRP A 480 29.55 3.24 1.58
N ARG A 481 28.65 3.57 0.68
CA ARG A 481 28.11 2.65 -0.31
C ARG A 481 29.18 2.20 -1.29
N LYS A 482 29.99 3.12 -1.83
CA LYS A 482 31.14 2.77 -2.69
C LYS A 482 32.13 1.86 -1.97
N TRP A 483 32.44 2.16 -0.71
CA TRP A 483 33.34 1.35 0.09
C TRP A 483 32.77 -0.04 0.39
N MET A 484 31.49 -0.13 0.75
CA MET A 484 30.79 -1.39 1.03
C MET A 484 30.71 -2.26 -0.23
N GLU A 485 30.43 -1.66 -1.39
CA GLU A 485 30.40 -2.36 -2.68
C GLU A 485 31.76 -2.99 -3.02
N LYS A 486 32.86 -2.23 -2.87
CA LYS A 486 34.22 -2.75 -3.05
C LYS A 486 34.51 -3.94 -2.13
N LYS A 487 34.02 -3.87 -0.88
CA LYS A 487 34.24 -4.91 0.12
C LYS A 487 33.42 -6.17 -0.15
N ILE A 488 32.16 -6.02 -0.53
CA ILE A 488 31.28 -7.12 -0.94
C ILE A 488 31.91 -7.84 -2.14
N ARG A 489 32.37 -7.09 -3.16
CA ARG A 489 33.05 -7.68 -4.33
C ARG A 489 34.29 -8.49 -3.93
N ALA A 490 35.14 -7.94 -3.07
CA ALA A 490 36.33 -8.64 -2.60
C ALA A 490 36.02 -9.92 -1.80
N GLN A 491 34.93 -9.92 -1.01
CA GLN A 491 34.52 -11.06 -0.19
C GLN A 491 33.71 -12.11 -0.96
N MET A 492 33.10 -11.78 -2.09
CA MET A 492 32.42 -12.74 -2.97
C MET A 492 33.33 -13.39 -4.02
N GLN A 493 34.51 -12.79 -4.29
CA GLN A 493 35.55 -13.39 -5.14
C GLN A 493 36.41 -14.43 -4.40
N GLN A 494 36.39 -14.40 -3.07
CA GLN A 494 37.02 -15.39 -2.18
C GLN A 494 36.01 -16.49 -1.86
#